data_AF-A0A916Q4N9-F1
#
_entry.id   AF-A0A916Q4N9-F1
#
_cell.length_a   1.000
_cell.length_b   1.000
_cell.length_c   1.000
_cell.angle_alpha   90.00
_cell.angle_beta   90.00
_cell.angle_gamma   90.00
#
_symmetry.space_group_name_H-M   'P 1'
#
loop_
_entity.id
_entity.type
_entity.pdbx_description
1 polymer ?
#
loop_
_entity_poly.entity_id
_entity_poly.type
_entity_poly.pdbx_seq_one_letter_code
_entity_poly.pdbx_strand_id
1 'polypeptide(L)'
;MKLLSQINVLKEKQRKGIVFREEERNMAEIISKCSSSLYKSRLIDILALERENWSYRILKSLIHDPDEKVAEKAVDTIGVFQREIDFQRMFEEAADANGFVKSWIVMITGHIGWTRDIRNEIFMERMEYLAESSQESGYVPFYSYRWMFLVSEDETYFTKILDGIEHKNHEMRYHAMYVIDGMLETRALERKHLEEIRKRLYANSKCEVRYCRIYRERILRVVNQQLNRSREEWIYPEEAAFYERISPMCRDQITPEVLIAYCVFRVYYPIDDGVDEVLKILYQARECWNDNRFLIFAAYMESVYGEKAENIFLKKLTETKQAEQKAIVFLLQAIWEMEKVPEDYINHKALKFAEKTETKDNIKGDGRMAAGKAV
;
A
#
# COMPACT_ATOMS: atom_id res chain seq x y z
N MET A 1 -23.36 -19.71 5.66
CA MET A 1 -23.42 -18.25 5.94
C MET A 1 -22.55 -17.55 4.90
N LYS A 2 -22.93 -16.38 4.34
CA LYS A 2 -22.08 -15.65 3.39
C LYS A 2 -20.86 -15.07 4.13
N LEU A 3 -19.64 -15.17 3.60
CA LEU A 3 -18.39 -14.71 4.26
C LEU A 3 -18.50 -13.29 4.83
N LEU A 4 -19.14 -12.38 4.09
CA LEU A 4 -19.43 -11.01 4.54
C LEU A 4 -20.17 -10.97 5.89
N SER A 5 -21.23 -11.77 6.04
CA SER A 5 -21.99 -11.81 7.29
C SER A 5 -21.16 -12.33 8.47
N GLN A 6 -20.22 -13.26 8.23
CA GLN A 6 -19.32 -13.74 9.28
C GLN A 6 -18.34 -12.64 9.70
N ILE A 7 -17.73 -11.93 8.74
CA ILE A 7 -16.85 -10.79 9.01
C ILE A 7 -17.56 -9.72 9.84
N ASN A 8 -18.82 -9.39 9.54
CA ASN A 8 -19.55 -8.34 10.25
C ASN A 8 -19.94 -8.76 11.67
N VAL A 9 -20.23 -10.05 11.86
CA VAL A 9 -20.42 -10.60 13.20
C VAL A 9 -19.15 -10.47 14.04
N LEU A 10 -17.99 -10.81 13.48
CA LEU A 10 -16.70 -10.68 14.18
C LEU A 10 -16.41 -9.22 14.52
N LYS A 11 -16.54 -8.31 13.55
CA LYS A 11 -16.29 -6.87 13.75
C LYS A 11 -17.21 -6.24 14.77
N GLU A 12 -18.50 -6.54 14.72
CA GLU A 12 -19.45 -5.99 15.68
C GLU A 12 -19.18 -6.48 17.10
N LYS A 13 -18.76 -7.75 17.26
CA LYS A 13 -18.35 -8.28 18.56
C LYS A 13 -17.07 -7.63 19.07
N GLN A 14 -16.08 -7.44 18.19
CA GLN A 14 -14.84 -6.75 18.53
C GLN A 14 -15.08 -5.30 18.94
N ARG A 15 -15.91 -4.55 18.19
CA ARG A 15 -16.32 -3.19 18.51
C ARG A 15 -17.00 -3.08 19.89
N LYS A 16 -17.75 -4.11 20.27
CA LYS A 16 -18.41 -4.22 21.58
C LYS A 16 -17.49 -4.75 22.69
N GLY A 17 -16.22 -5.07 22.41
CA GLY A 17 -15.29 -5.65 23.36
C GLY A 17 -15.69 -7.07 23.83
N ILE A 18 -16.45 -7.79 23.01
CA ILE A 18 -16.92 -9.14 23.35
C ILE A 18 -15.85 -10.15 22.94
N VAL A 19 -15.35 -10.92 23.91
CA VAL A 19 -14.38 -12.00 23.68
C VAL A 19 -14.95 -13.03 22.71
N PHE A 20 -14.16 -13.40 21.69
CA PHE A 20 -14.54 -14.38 20.69
C PHE A 20 -14.55 -15.80 21.27
N ARG A 21 -15.70 -16.48 21.12
CA ARG A 21 -15.87 -17.88 21.48
C ARG A 21 -15.46 -18.77 20.31
N GLU A 22 -15.53 -20.09 20.53
CA GLU A 22 -15.13 -21.09 19.55
C GLU A 22 -15.85 -20.94 18.20
N GLU A 23 -17.13 -20.56 18.19
CA GLU A 23 -17.88 -20.27 16.97
C GLU A 23 -17.25 -19.12 16.16
N GLU A 24 -16.87 -18.02 16.81
CA GLU A 24 -16.22 -16.87 16.15
C GLU A 24 -14.82 -17.24 15.67
N ARG A 25 -14.06 -17.99 16.46
CA ARG A 25 -12.72 -18.47 16.07
C ARG A 25 -12.83 -19.38 14.85
N ASN A 26 -13.85 -20.22 14.78
CA ASN A 26 -14.14 -21.06 13.60
C ASN A 26 -14.55 -20.21 12.39
N MET A 27 -15.31 -19.12 12.57
CA MET A 27 -15.58 -18.17 11.48
C MET A 27 -14.28 -17.56 10.94
N ALA A 28 -13.38 -17.12 11.82
CA ALA A 28 -12.08 -16.58 11.44
C ALA A 28 -11.23 -17.60 10.63
N GLU A 29 -11.18 -18.86 11.07
CA GLU A 29 -10.49 -19.94 10.36
C GLU A 29 -11.10 -20.26 8.97
N ILE A 30 -12.43 -20.09 8.82
CA ILE A 30 -13.08 -20.25 7.50
C ILE A 30 -12.70 -19.08 6.59
N ILE A 31 -12.69 -17.85 7.12
CA ILE A 31 -12.36 -16.65 6.35
C ILE A 31 -10.89 -16.66 5.92
N SER A 32 -9.96 -17.09 6.79
CA SER A 32 -8.52 -17.13 6.45
C SER A 32 -8.22 -18.04 5.26
N LYS A 33 -9.03 -19.09 5.06
CA LYS A 33 -8.87 -20.07 3.98
C LYS A 33 -9.69 -19.76 2.74
N CYS A 34 -10.42 -18.65 2.71
CA CYS A 34 -11.23 -18.29 1.54
C CYS A 34 -10.36 -17.88 0.34
N SER A 35 -10.93 -17.73 -0.85
CA SER A 35 -10.17 -17.30 -2.04
C SER A 35 -10.02 -15.78 -2.16
N SER A 36 -10.75 -15.00 -1.37
CA SER A 36 -10.78 -13.54 -1.50
C SER A 36 -9.73 -12.89 -0.62
N SER A 37 -8.71 -12.28 -1.24
CA SER A 37 -7.69 -11.52 -0.52
C SER A 37 -8.26 -10.34 0.26
N LEU A 38 -9.33 -9.72 -0.23
CA LEU A 38 -10.07 -8.68 0.50
C LEU A 38 -10.59 -9.18 1.85
N TYR A 39 -11.24 -10.35 1.88
CA TYR A 39 -11.80 -10.89 3.13
C TYR A 39 -10.69 -11.32 4.09
N LYS A 40 -9.57 -11.84 3.59
CA LYS A 40 -8.39 -12.14 4.41
C LYS A 40 -7.76 -10.86 4.97
N SER A 41 -7.60 -9.82 4.16
CA SER A 41 -7.06 -8.53 4.60
C SER A 41 -7.92 -7.90 5.70
N ARG A 42 -9.25 -7.97 5.58
CA ARG A 42 -10.19 -7.53 6.61
C ARG A 42 -10.14 -8.39 7.86
N LEU A 43 -9.92 -9.71 7.71
CA LEU A 43 -9.73 -10.60 8.84
C LEU A 43 -8.44 -10.24 9.59
N ILE A 44 -7.34 -9.95 8.90
CA ILE A 44 -6.06 -9.58 9.52
C ILE A 44 -6.24 -8.36 10.45
N ASP A 45 -7.00 -7.34 10.04
CA ASP A 45 -7.30 -6.18 10.89
C ASP A 45 -8.00 -6.57 12.19
N ILE A 46 -8.95 -7.51 12.11
CA ILE A 46 -9.64 -8.04 13.28
C ILE A 46 -8.64 -8.80 14.17
N LEU A 47 -7.83 -9.70 13.58
CA LEU A 47 -6.87 -10.52 14.31
C LEU A 47 -5.79 -9.70 15.03
N ALA A 48 -5.42 -8.54 14.48
CA ALA A 48 -4.44 -7.61 15.05
C ALA A 48 -4.83 -7.12 16.45
N LEU A 49 -6.13 -6.92 16.69
CA LEU A 49 -6.66 -6.39 17.95
C LEU A 49 -6.85 -7.48 19.01
N GLU A 50 -7.11 -8.73 18.59
CA GLU A 50 -7.35 -9.84 19.53
C GLU A 50 -6.09 -10.19 20.34
N ARG A 51 -4.91 -10.14 19.73
CA ARG A 51 -3.61 -10.46 20.36
C ARG A 51 -3.54 -11.80 21.13
N GLU A 52 -4.41 -12.75 20.81
CA GLU A 52 -4.45 -14.08 21.43
C GLU A 52 -3.65 -15.13 20.62
N ASN A 53 -3.35 -16.29 21.25
CA ASN A 53 -2.63 -17.37 20.58
C ASN A 53 -3.34 -17.93 19.33
N TRP A 54 -4.67 -17.98 19.34
CA TRP A 54 -5.42 -18.48 18.19
C TRP A 54 -5.38 -17.49 17.02
N SER A 55 -5.42 -16.17 17.29
CA SER A 55 -5.35 -15.15 16.24
C SER A 55 -3.96 -15.11 15.62
N TYR A 56 -2.92 -15.19 16.47
CA TYR A 56 -1.54 -15.37 16.05
C TYR A 56 -1.35 -16.59 15.13
N ARG A 57 -1.91 -17.75 15.49
CA ARG A 57 -1.83 -18.96 14.67
C ARG A 57 -2.42 -18.76 13.28
N ILE A 58 -3.58 -18.09 13.18
CA ILE A 58 -4.19 -17.79 11.88
C ILE A 58 -3.28 -16.85 11.08
N LEU A 59 -2.74 -15.80 11.70
CA LEU A 59 -1.80 -14.89 11.05
C LEU A 59 -0.57 -15.61 10.50
N LYS A 60 0.02 -16.54 11.27
CA LYS A 60 1.15 -17.35 10.81
C LYS A 60 0.83 -18.14 9.54
N SER A 61 -0.39 -18.68 9.42
CA SER A 61 -0.81 -19.38 8.21
C SER A 61 -0.94 -18.45 6.99
N LEU A 62 -1.25 -17.18 7.21
CA LEU A 62 -1.43 -16.18 6.16
C LEU A 62 -0.11 -15.60 5.63
N ILE A 63 1.04 -15.86 6.27
CA ILE A 63 2.36 -15.54 5.69
C ILE A 63 2.55 -16.24 4.33
N HIS A 64 1.96 -17.42 4.18
CA HIS A 64 2.05 -18.25 2.96
C HIS A 64 0.92 -17.98 1.96
N ASP A 65 0.19 -16.87 2.11
CA ASP A 65 -0.88 -16.56 1.18
C ASP A 65 -0.32 -16.31 -0.23
N PRO A 66 -0.97 -16.84 -1.30
CA PRO A 66 -0.54 -16.54 -2.67
C PRO A 66 -0.69 -15.05 -3.03
N ASP A 67 -1.55 -14.29 -2.33
CA ASP A 67 -1.61 -12.84 -2.47
C ASP A 67 -0.55 -12.20 -1.56
N GLU A 68 0.49 -11.63 -2.19
CA GLU A 68 1.63 -11.05 -1.48
C GLU A 68 1.24 -9.87 -0.56
N LYS A 69 0.13 -9.16 -0.84
CA LYS A 69 -0.37 -8.09 0.04
C LYS A 69 -1.04 -8.63 1.29
N VAL A 70 -1.68 -9.80 1.20
CA VAL A 70 -2.19 -10.50 2.37
C VAL A 70 -1.03 -11.00 3.22
N ALA A 71 -0.02 -11.60 2.59
CA ALA A 71 1.17 -12.09 3.28
C ALA A 71 1.97 -10.96 3.97
N GLU A 72 2.24 -9.85 3.27
CA GLU A 72 2.85 -8.63 3.82
C GLU A 72 2.09 -8.14 5.05
N LYS A 73 0.78 -7.93 4.91
CA LYS A 73 -0.05 -7.42 6.02
C LYS A 73 -0.08 -8.39 7.21
N ALA A 74 -0.06 -9.70 6.96
CA ALA A 74 0.03 -10.69 8.02
C ALA A 74 1.37 -10.61 8.76
N VAL A 75 2.49 -10.49 8.04
CA VAL A 75 3.83 -10.32 8.60
C VAL A 75 3.92 -9.06 9.47
N ASP A 76 3.45 -7.92 8.97
CA ASP A 76 3.40 -6.67 9.74
C ASP A 76 2.57 -6.82 11.02
N THR A 77 1.41 -7.46 10.90
CA THR A 77 0.52 -7.69 12.04
C THR A 77 1.12 -8.64 13.06
N ILE A 78 1.88 -9.65 12.65
CA ILE A 78 2.62 -10.54 13.56
C ILE A 78 3.67 -9.75 14.34
N GLY A 79 4.33 -8.76 13.72
CA GLY A 79 5.28 -7.87 14.39
C GLY A 79 4.70 -7.22 15.65
N VAL A 80 3.41 -6.91 15.66
CA VAL A 80 2.69 -6.33 16.81
C VAL A 80 2.72 -7.24 18.05
N PHE A 81 2.84 -8.56 17.88
CA PHE A 81 2.90 -9.51 18.98
C PHE A 81 4.26 -9.56 19.66
N GLN A 82 5.33 -9.05 19.02
CA GLN A 82 6.66 -8.91 19.61
C GLN A 82 7.19 -10.22 20.24
N ARG A 83 6.92 -11.37 19.60
CA ARG A 83 7.36 -12.66 20.12
C ARG A 83 8.80 -12.93 19.72
N GLU A 84 9.60 -13.39 20.67
CA GLU A 84 11.00 -13.72 20.44
C GLU A 84 11.18 -14.85 19.43
N ILE A 85 10.24 -15.79 19.37
CA ILE A 85 10.29 -16.90 18.40
C ILE A 85 10.24 -16.41 16.96
N ASP A 86 9.55 -15.30 16.71
CA ASP A 86 9.44 -14.71 15.38
C ASP A 86 10.76 -14.07 14.95
N PHE A 87 11.47 -13.42 15.88
CA PHE A 87 12.85 -12.98 15.65
C PHE A 87 13.77 -14.15 15.26
N GLN A 88 13.61 -15.29 15.94
CA GLN A 88 14.48 -16.46 15.74
C GLN A 88 14.17 -17.27 14.48
N ARG A 89 12.90 -17.36 14.05
CA ARG A 89 12.46 -18.41 13.11
C ARG A 89 11.52 -17.98 11.98
N MET A 90 10.99 -16.74 11.99
CA MET A 90 9.96 -16.37 11.01
C MET A 90 10.47 -16.48 9.56
N PHE A 91 11.74 -16.15 9.33
CA PHE A 91 12.33 -16.21 8.00
C PHE A 91 12.40 -17.63 7.44
N GLU A 92 12.81 -18.59 8.26
CA GLU A 92 12.89 -20.01 7.90
C GLU A 92 11.50 -20.63 7.78
N GLU A 93 10.56 -20.23 8.65
CA GLU A 93 9.18 -20.67 8.56
C GLU A 93 8.54 -20.25 7.23
N ALA A 94 8.95 -19.12 6.66
CA ALA A 94 8.52 -18.60 5.37
C ALA A 94 9.52 -18.86 4.23
N ALA A 95 10.21 -20.01 4.24
CA ALA A 95 11.25 -20.31 3.25
C ALA A 95 10.76 -20.25 1.79
N ASP A 96 9.49 -20.58 1.55
CA ASP A 96 8.80 -20.56 0.26
C ASP A 96 8.32 -19.16 -0.18
N ALA A 97 8.39 -18.17 0.70
CA ALA A 97 7.97 -16.81 0.39
C ALA A 97 8.89 -16.14 -0.67
N ASN A 98 8.29 -15.26 -1.46
CA ASN A 98 9.01 -14.47 -2.47
C ASN A 98 9.91 -13.40 -1.82
N GLY A 99 10.77 -12.76 -2.63
CA GLY A 99 11.69 -11.72 -2.14
C GLY A 99 10.98 -10.54 -1.48
N PHE A 100 9.79 -10.17 -1.95
CA PHE A 100 9.03 -9.05 -1.40
C PHE A 100 8.57 -9.34 0.04
N VAL A 101 7.91 -10.47 0.27
CA VAL A 101 7.48 -10.90 1.61
C VAL A 101 8.69 -11.15 2.51
N LYS A 102 9.77 -11.75 2.00
CA LYS A 102 11.01 -11.95 2.76
C LYS A 102 11.63 -10.64 3.25
N SER A 103 11.53 -9.56 2.46
CA SER A 103 11.98 -8.22 2.86
C SER A 103 11.22 -7.71 4.08
N TRP A 104 9.89 -7.87 4.07
CA TRP A 104 9.03 -7.53 5.20
C TRP A 104 9.34 -8.36 6.43
N ILE A 105 9.59 -9.66 6.26
CA ILE A 105 9.98 -10.53 7.38
C ILE A 105 11.28 -10.04 8.00
N VAL A 106 12.30 -9.67 7.22
CA VAL A 106 13.56 -9.10 7.75
C VAL A 106 13.30 -7.80 8.50
N MET A 107 12.47 -6.91 7.94
CA MET A 107 12.07 -5.66 8.60
C MET A 107 11.43 -5.90 9.96
N ILE A 108 10.42 -6.78 10.01
CA ILE A 108 9.71 -7.12 11.24
C ILE A 108 10.61 -7.86 12.22
N THR A 109 11.46 -8.76 11.75
CA THR A 109 12.44 -9.46 12.60
C THR A 109 13.35 -8.45 13.30
N GLY A 110 13.94 -7.50 12.58
CA GLY A 110 14.79 -6.48 13.19
C GLY A 110 14.01 -5.54 14.11
N HIS A 111 12.76 -5.19 13.77
CA HIS A 111 11.90 -4.40 14.64
C HIS A 111 11.61 -5.12 15.97
N ILE A 112 11.34 -6.43 15.93
CA ILE A 112 11.14 -7.26 17.13
C ILE A 112 12.41 -7.28 17.96
N GLY A 113 13.56 -7.54 17.33
CA GLY A 113 14.84 -7.61 18.05
C GLY A 113 15.20 -6.29 18.73
N TRP A 114 14.97 -5.17 18.05
CA TRP A 114 15.19 -3.81 18.57
C TRP A 114 14.24 -3.50 19.73
N THR A 115 12.94 -3.73 19.54
CA THR A 115 11.91 -3.40 20.55
C THR A 115 12.05 -4.25 21.81
N ARG A 116 12.52 -5.49 21.67
CA ARG A 116 12.77 -6.40 22.79
C ARG A 116 14.14 -6.22 23.45
N ASP A 117 14.97 -5.30 22.95
CA ASP A 117 16.33 -5.08 23.45
C ASP A 117 17.16 -6.38 23.45
N ILE A 118 17.08 -7.14 22.34
CA ILE A 118 17.91 -8.34 22.17
C ILE A 118 19.37 -7.91 22.10
N ARG A 119 20.22 -8.59 22.87
CA ARG A 119 21.68 -8.34 22.91
C ARG A 119 22.26 -8.19 21.50
N ASN A 120 23.04 -7.13 21.31
CA ASN A 120 23.59 -6.76 20.01
C ASN A 120 24.32 -7.91 19.32
N GLU A 121 25.06 -8.76 20.03
CA GLU A 121 25.77 -9.89 19.42
C GLU A 121 24.79 -10.89 18.77
N ILE A 122 23.70 -11.22 19.46
CA ILE A 122 22.65 -12.12 18.93
C ILE A 122 21.89 -11.45 17.80
N PHE A 123 21.60 -10.15 17.94
CA PHE A 123 20.92 -9.37 16.93
C PHE A 123 21.72 -9.33 15.62
N MET A 124 23.02 -9.05 15.72
CA MET A 124 23.95 -8.99 14.59
C MET A 124 24.09 -10.35 13.92
N GLU A 125 24.34 -11.42 14.67
CA GLU A 125 24.41 -12.79 14.14
C GLU A 125 23.14 -13.15 13.36
N ARG A 126 21.97 -12.76 13.88
CA ARG A 126 20.70 -12.98 13.19
C ARG A 126 20.61 -12.20 11.88
N MET A 127 20.92 -10.91 11.88
CA MET A 127 20.83 -10.08 10.66
C MET A 127 21.84 -10.50 9.60
N GLU A 128 23.04 -10.91 9.99
CA GLU A 128 24.07 -11.45 9.09
C GLU A 128 23.61 -12.74 8.42
N TYR A 129 23.10 -13.69 9.22
CA TYR A 129 22.50 -14.92 8.68
C TYR A 129 21.39 -14.63 7.66
N LEU A 130 20.51 -13.67 7.94
CA LEU A 130 19.42 -13.28 7.04
C LEU A 130 19.94 -12.63 5.76
N ALA A 131 20.99 -11.82 5.84
CA ALA A 131 21.61 -11.21 4.67
C ALA A 131 22.26 -12.27 3.76
N GLU A 132 22.96 -13.25 4.34
CA GLU A 132 23.60 -14.35 3.61
C GLU A 132 22.57 -15.29 2.99
N SER A 133 21.54 -15.67 3.74
CA SER A 133 20.49 -16.61 3.32
C SER A 133 19.54 -16.03 2.26
N SER A 134 19.63 -14.72 1.98
CA SER A 134 18.76 -14.01 1.05
C SER A 134 19.46 -13.41 -0.16
N GLN A 135 20.75 -13.74 -0.38
CA GLN A 135 21.53 -13.21 -1.51
C GLN A 135 20.89 -13.47 -2.87
N GLU A 136 20.23 -14.62 -3.06
CA GLU A 136 19.54 -14.97 -4.29
C GLU A 136 18.35 -14.03 -4.61
N SER A 137 17.72 -13.48 -3.56
CA SER A 137 16.60 -12.52 -3.71
C SER A 137 17.08 -11.10 -4.01
N GLY A 138 18.40 -10.88 -4.04
CA GLY A 138 19.04 -9.68 -4.53
C GLY A 138 18.95 -8.46 -3.61
N TYR A 139 17.74 -7.94 -3.37
CA TYR A 139 17.51 -6.71 -2.61
C TYR A 139 17.21 -6.92 -1.13
N VAL A 140 16.78 -8.13 -0.75
CA VAL A 140 16.48 -8.48 0.65
C VAL A 140 17.64 -8.16 1.61
N PRO A 141 18.93 -8.37 1.24
CA PRO A 141 20.05 -8.04 2.11
C PRO A 141 20.10 -6.56 2.55
N PHE A 142 19.59 -5.61 1.76
CA PHE A 142 19.57 -4.18 2.14
C PHE A 142 18.81 -3.95 3.44
N TYR A 143 17.74 -4.71 3.68
CA TYR A 143 16.93 -4.62 4.88
C TYR A 143 17.67 -5.13 6.13
N SER A 144 18.50 -6.16 5.99
CA SER A 144 19.37 -6.62 7.07
C SER A 144 20.49 -5.62 7.33
N TYR A 145 21.13 -5.08 6.28
CA TYR A 145 22.19 -4.07 6.40
C TYR A 145 21.69 -2.82 7.13
N ARG A 146 20.44 -2.41 6.89
CA ARG A 146 19.80 -1.32 7.64
C ARG A 146 19.88 -1.57 9.14
N TRP A 147 19.40 -2.73 9.59
CA TRP A 147 19.36 -3.05 11.01
C TRP A 147 20.76 -3.21 11.60
N MET A 148 21.69 -3.84 10.87
CA MET A 148 23.07 -3.94 11.30
C MET A 148 23.71 -2.56 11.49
N PHE A 149 23.55 -1.65 10.54
CA PHE A 149 24.04 -0.28 10.67
C PHE A 149 23.42 0.45 11.87
N LEU A 150 22.10 0.35 12.06
CA LEU A 150 21.41 1.02 13.17
C LEU A 150 21.84 0.52 14.55
N VAL A 151 22.31 -0.72 14.66
CA VAL A 151 22.75 -1.34 15.92
C VAL A 151 24.25 -1.17 16.15
N SER A 152 25.07 -1.29 15.12
CA SER A 152 26.54 -1.29 15.25
C SER A 152 27.20 0.03 14.90
N GLU A 153 26.51 0.91 14.17
CA GLU A 153 27.06 2.13 13.54
C GLU A 153 28.24 1.83 12.58
N ASP A 154 28.39 0.58 12.12
CA ASP A 154 29.43 0.21 11.15
C ASP A 154 29.06 0.69 9.74
N GLU A 155 29.82 1.68 9.28
CA GLU A 155 29.73 2.33 7.97
C GLU A 155 29.81 1.35 6.78
N THR A 156 30.35 0.15 6.99
CA THR A 156 30.40 -0.89 5.97
C THR A 156 29.00 -1.29 5.52
N TYR A 157 28.05 -1.42 6.44
CA TYR A 157 26.66 -1.78 6.10
C TYR A 157 25.93 -0.61 5.44
N PHE A 158 26.18 0.62 5.89
CA PHE A 158 25.67 1.81 5.23
C PHE A 158 26.17 1.92 3.79
N THR A 159 27.46 1.68 3.56
CA THR A 159 28.06 1.66 2.22
C THR A 159 27.40 0.60 1.33
N LYS A 160 27.16 -0.62 1.84
CA LYS A 160 26.45 -1.68 1.08
C LYS A 160 25.04 -1.27 0.65
N ILE A 161 24.31 -0.52 1.48
CA ILE A 161 23.00 0.04 1.11
C ILE A 161 23.17 1.08 0.01
N LEU A 162 24.13 1.99 0.15
CA LEU A 162 24.40 3.03 -0.83
C LEU A 162 24.83 2.47 -2.20
N ASP A 163 25.62 1.40 -2.25
CA ASP A 163 25.98 0.76 -3.52
C ASP A 163 24.73 0.26 -4.28
N GLY A 164 23.65 -0.05 -3.55
CA GLY A 164 22.35 -0.40 -4.12
C GLY A 164 21.71 0.74 -4.94
N ILE A 165 21.92 2.01 -4.58
CA ILE A 165 21.37 3.14 -5.35
C ILE A 165 22.04 3.34 -6.71
N GLU A 166 23.22 2.74 -6.90
CA GLU A 166 24.02 2.74 -8.14
C GLU A 166 23.84 1.45 -8.97
N HIS A 167 23.02 0.52 -8.48
CA HIS A 167 22.86 -0.78 -9.11
C HIS A 167 22.24 -0.69 -10.52
N LYS A 168 22.62 -1.59 -11.44
CA LYS A 168 22.11 -1.60 -12.83
C LYS A 168 20.63 -1.95 -12.93
N ASN A 169 20.16 -2.88 -12.09
CA ASN A 169 18.75 -3.26 -11.94
C ASN A 169 17.96 -2.17 -11.18
N HIS A 170 16.83 -1.72 -11.74
CA HIS A 170 15.98 -0.69 -11.15
C HIS A 170 15.30 -1.13 -9.85
N GLU A 171 14.91 -2.40 -9.74
CA GLU A 171 14.31 -2.95 -8.51
C GLU A 171 15.29 -2.86 -7.33
N MET A 172 16.56 -3.18 -7.56
CA MET A 172 17.61 -3.03 -6.55
C MET A 172 17.77 -1.58 -6.10
N ARG A 173 17.76 -0.64 -7.06
CA ARG A 173 17.83 0.79 -6.74
C ARG A 173 16.63 1.25 -5.93
N TYR A 174 15.43 0.79 -6.29
CA TYR A 174 14.21 1.09 -5.54
C TYR A 174 14.28 0.63 -4.10
N HIS A 175 14.63 -0.63 -3.87
CA HIS A 175 14.70 -1.18 -2.51
C HIS A 175 15.82 -0.54 -1.67
N ALA A 176 16.97 -0.21 -2.28
CA ALA A 176 18.03 0.55 -1.61
C ALA A 176 17.53 1.95 -1.20
N MET A 177 16.86 2.65 -2.11
CA MET A 177 16.23 3.94 -1.81
C MET A 177 15.15 3.82 -0.73
N TYR A 178 14.36 2.75 -0.74
CA TYR A 178 13.28 2.51 0.23
C TYR A 178 13.85 2.32 1.64
N VAL A 179 14.94 1.55 1.74
CA VAL A 179 15.69 1.39 2.98
C VAL A 179 16.24 2.73 3.49
N ILE A 180 16.81 3.55 2.61
CA ILE A 180 17.33 4.89 2.96
C ILE A 180 16.21 5.80 3.46
N ASP A 181 15.04 5.83 2.80
CA ASP A 181 13.88 6.62 3.20
C ASP A 181 13.47 6.26 4.65
N GLY A 182 13.37 4.96 4.95
CA GLY A 182 13.11 4.48 6.31
C GLY A 182 14.24 4.70 7.33
N MET A 183 15.45 5.10 6.90
CA MET A 183 16.56 5.52 7.79
C MET A 183 16.53 7.03 8.05
N LEU A 184 15.97 7.83 7.12
CA LEU A 184 15.80 9.26 7.31
C LEU A 184 14.74 9.59 8.37
N GLU A 185 13.76 8.72 8.55
CA GLU A 185 12.71 8.86 9.57
C GLU A 185 13.22 8.64 11.00
N THR A 186 14.19 7.75 11.21
CA THR A 186 14.64 7.34 12.55
C THR A 186 15.57 8.34 13.23
N ARG A 187 15.97 9.43 12.55
CA ARG A 187 16.98 10.41 12.99
C ARG A 187 18.33 9.79 13.38
N ALA A 188 18.61 8.56 12.97
CA ALA A 188 19.89 7.88 13.23
C ALA A 188 21.04 8.40 12.37
N LEU A 189 20.74 9.18 11.32
CA LEU A 189 21.73 9.66 10.37
C LEU A 189 22.35 10.98 10.79
N GLU A 190 23.65 10.95 11.05
CA GLU A 190 24.47 12.16 11.14
C GLU A 190 24.57 12.93 9.81
N ARG A 191 24.98 14.20 9.89
CA ARG A 191 25.20 15.08 8.74
C ARG A 191 26.10 14.46 7.66
N LYS A 192 27.15 13.72 8.03
CA LYS A 192 28.07 13.06 7.07
C LYS A 192 27.34 12.04 6.19
N HIS A 193 26.41 11.28 6.76
CA HIS A 193 25.61 10.28 6.04
C HIS A 193 24.65 10.96 5.07
N LEU A 194 24.00 12.04 5.52
CA LEU A 194 23.10 12.84 4.68
C LEU A 194 23.83 13.42 3.45
N GLU A 195 25.05 13.92 3.64
CA GLU A 195 25.87 14.44 2.54
C GLU A 195 26.29 13.34 1.55
N GLU A 196 26.63 12.13 2.03
CA GLU A 196 26.99 11.01 1.15
C GLU A 196 25.77 10.46 0.40
N ILE A 197 24.62 10.28 1.07
CA ILE A 197 23.34 9.94 0.40
C ILE A 197 23.06 10.94 -0.70
N ARG A 198 23.10 12.24 -0.38
CA ARG A 198 22.88 13.32 -1.34
C ARG A 198 23.79 13.17 -2.55
N LYS A 199 25.11 13.08 -2.33
CA LYS A 199 26.12 12.97 -3.39
C LYS A 199 25.85 11.78 -4.32
N ARG A 200 25.55 10.61 -3.76
CA ARG A 200 25.28 9.39 -4.53
C ARG A 200 23.97 9.48 -5.33
N LEU A 201 22.94 10.11 -4.75
CA LEU A 201 21.68 10.36 -5.44
C LEU A 201 21.85 11.35 -6.61
N TYR A 202 22.79 12.30 -6.57
CA TYR A 202 23.12 13.12 -7.75
C TYR A 202 23.93 12.38 -8.82
N ALA A 203 24.84 11.50 -8.41
CA ALA A 203 25.74 10.80 -9.33
C ALA A 203 25.00 9.84 -10.27
N ASN A 204 23.96 9.15 -9.78
CA ASN A 204 23.23 8.15 -10.57
C ASN A 204 21.96 8.68 -11.24
N SER A 205 22.10 9.69 -12.10
CA SER A 205 20.98 10.35 -12.79
C SER A 205 20.71 9.84 -14.21
N LYS A 206 21.64 9.08 -14.81
CA LYS A 206 21.56 8.69 -16.23
C LYS A 206 20.94 7.30 -16.36
N CYS A 207 19.76 7.23 -17.00
CA CYS A 207 19.02 5.99 -17.33
C CYS A 207 18.11 5.40 -16.24
N GLU A 208 17.45 6.25 -15.45
CA GLU A 208 16.42 5.77 -14.51
C GLU A 208 15.04 5.61 -15.16
N VAL A 209 14.32 4.55 -14.77
CA VAL A 209 12.87 4.45 -14.98
C VAL A 209 12.15 5.53 -14.18
N ARG A 210 11.02 6.00 -14.69
CA ARG A 210 10.33 7.18 -14.16
C ARG A 210 10.04 7.12 -12.65
N TYR A 211 9.64 5.95 -12.14
CA TYR A 211 9.31 5.81 -10.72
C TYR A 211 10.55 6.00 -9.81
N CYS A 212 11.72 5.49 -10.20
CA CYS A 212 12.97 5.70 -9.46
C CYS A 212 13.35 7.19 -9.43
N ARG A 213 13.13 7.91 -10.54
CA ARG A 213 13.39 9.36 -10.61
C ARG A 213 12.59 10.11 -9.57
N ILE A 214 11.29 9.82 -9.49
CA ILE A 214 10.39 10.53 -8.57
C ILE A 214 10.74 10.19 -7.12
N TYR A 215 11.02 8.92 -6.83
CA TYR A 215 11.39 8.50 -5.47
C TYR A 215 12.75 9.08 -5.04
N ARG A 216 13.72 9.17 -5.96
CA ARG A 216 15.00 9.87 -5.75
C ARG A 216 14.79 11.35 -5.41
N GLU A 217 13.92 12.05 -6.15
CA GLU A 217 13.58 13.46 -5.89
C GLU A 217 12.94 13.66 -4.51
N ARG A 218 12.08 12.73 -4.06
CA ARG A 218 11.53 12.72 -2.70
C ARG A 218 12.63 12.65 -1.66
N ILE A 219 13.51 11.64 -1.75
CA ILE A 219 14.59 11.43 -0.77
C ILE A 219 15.53 12.64 -0.74
N LEU A 220 15.91 13.18 -1.91
CA LEU A 220 16.74 14.38 -2.00
C LEU A 220 16.12 15.60 -1.31
N ARG A 221 14.80 15.77 -1.41
CA ARG A 221 14.11 16.86 -0.70
C ARG A 221 14.20 16.70 0.80
N VAL A 222 13.93 15.50 1.33
CA VAL A 222 14.05 15.22 2.77
C VAL A 222 15.49 15.47 3.23
N VAL A 223 16.48 14.96 2.50
CA VAL A 223 17.91 15.15 2.80
C VAL A 223 18.31 16.62 2.76
N ASN A 224 17.94 17.36 1.71
CA ASN A 224 18.26 18.78 1.60
C ASN A 224 17.60 19.61 2.71
N GLN A 225 16.36 19.28 3.09
CA GLN A 225 15.67 19.89 4.23
C GLN A 225 16.43 19.64 5.53
N GLN A 226 16.82 18.39 5.82
CA GLN A 226 17.59 18.06 7.02
C GLN A 226 18.99 18.70 7.03
N LEU A 227 19.58 18.95 5.86
CA LEU A 227 20.86 19.65 5.71
C LEU A 227 20.75 21.18 5.76
N ASN A 228 19.55 21.76 5.90
CA ASN A 228 19.26 23.19 5.81
C ASN A 228 19.77 23.83 4.52
N ARG A 229 19.68 23.11 3.39
CA ARG A 229 20.03 23.63 2.06
C ARG A 229 18.80 24.26 1.41
N SER A 230 19.01 25.29 0.59
CA SER A 230 17.95 25.83 -0.28
C SER A 230 17.40 24.68 -1.16
N ARG A 231 16.10 24.74 -1.49
CA ARG A 231 15.35 23.69 -2.22
C ARG A 231 15.75 23.59 -3.70
N GLU A 232 17.00 23.84 -4.01
CA GLU A 232 17.47 24.19 -5.34
C GLU A 232 18.03 22.98 -6.07
N GLU A 233 17.51 22.80 -7.29
CA GLU A 233 17.91 21.84 -8.33
C GLU A 233 17.21 20.48 -8.29
N TRP A 234 16.15 20.40 -9.11
CA TRP A 234 15.65 19.14 -9.66
C TRP A 234 16.75 18.47 -10.48
N ILE A 235 16.97 17.18 -10.27
CA ILE A 235 17.88 16.37 -11.10
C ILE A 235 17.27 16.15 -12.48
N TYR A 236 15.94 16.02 -12.55
CA TYR A 236 15.21 15.72 -13.78
C TYR A 236 14.38 16.93 -14.24
N PRO A 237 14.86 17.70 -15.22
CA PRO A 237 14.13 18.85 -15.77
C PRO A 237 12.73 18.49 -16.30
N GLU A 238 12.54 17.27 -16.81
CA GLU A 238 11.23 16.82 -17.29
C GLU A 238 10.23 16.62 -16.16
N GLU A 239 10.68 16.09 -15.01
CA GLU A 239 9.81 15.97 -13.84
C GLU A 239 9.59 17.35 -13.22
N ALA A 240 10.60 18.23 -13.19
CA ALA A 240 10.45 19.62 -12.78
C ALA A 240 9.38 20.34 -13.62
N ALA A 241 9.50 20.28 -14.95
CA ALA A 241 8.55 20.87 -15.88
C ALA A 241 7.16 20.23 -15.77
N PHE A 242 7.10 18.92 -15.55
CA PHE A 242 5.84 18.25 -15.26
C PHE A 242 5.22 18.82 -13.98
N TYR A 243 5.94 18.84 -12.86
CA TYR A 243 5.52 19.40 -11.57
C TYR A 243 5.09 20.86 -11.65
N GLU A 244 5.82 21.70 -12.38
CA GLU A 244 5.46 23.10 -12.62
C GLU A 244 4.15 23.22 -13.41
N ARG A 245 3.99 22.42 -14.48
CA ARG A 245 2.76 22.38 -15.29
C ARG A 245 1.53 21.93 -14.49
N ILE A 246 1.70 21.04 -13.52
CA ILE A 246 0.60 20.52 -12.70
C ILE A 246 0.40 21.31 -11.40
N SER A 247 1.29 22.27 -11.07
CA SER A 247 1.23 23.04 -9.82
C SER A 247 -0.04 23.89 -9.73
N PRO A 248 -0.78 23.86 -8.58
CA PRO A 248 -2.02 24.61 -8.39
C PRO A 248 -1.88 26.14 -8.51
N MET A 249 -0.66 26.67 -8.58
CA MET A 249 -0.40 28.11 -8.74
C MET A 249 -0.65 28.61 -10.17
N CYS A 250 -0.81 27.73 -11.16
CA CYS A 250 -1.24 28.11 -12.52
C CYS A 250 -2.77 28.23 -12.61
N ARG A 251 -3.37 29.13 -11.81
CA ARG A 251 -4.84 29.23 -11.59
C ARG A 251 -5.67 29.51 -12.85
N ASP A 252 -5.05 29.98 -13.92
CA ASP A 252 -5.79 30.48 -15.08
C ASP A 252 -5.96 29.43 -16.20
N GLN A 253 -5.38 28.23 -16.07
CA GLN A 253 -5.42 27.16 -17.09
C GLN A 253 -5.63 25.75 -16.52
N ILE A 254 -6.09 25.62 -15.27
CA ILE A 254 -6.28 24.29 -14.69
C ILE A 254 -7.51 23.61 -15.33
N THR A 255 -7.28 22.55 -16.09
CA THR A 255 -8.35 21.67 -16.59
C THR A 255 -8.53 20.49 -15.64
N PRO A 256 -9.71 19.82 -15.66
CA PRO A 256 -9.95 18.55 -14.97
C PRO A 256 -8.82 17.53 -15.13
N GLU A 257 -8.29 17.37 -16.35
CA GLU A 257 -7.23 16.40 -16.66
C GLU A 257 -5.90 16.76 -16.00
N VAL A 258 -5.53 18.04 -16.00
CA VAL A 258 -4.30 18.52 -15.36
C VAL A 258 -4.38 18.34 -13.84
N LEU A 259 -5.55 18.59 -13.24
CA LEU A 259 -5.75 18.38 -11.81
C LEU A 259 -5.75 16.89 -11.43
N ILE A 260 -6.41 16.04 -12.21
CA ILE A 260 -6.38 14.59 -11.97
C ILE A 260 -4.93 14.08 -12.07
N ALA A 261 -4.20 14.50 -13.10
CA ALA A 261 -2.79 14.13 -13.25
C ALA A 261 -1.94 14.60 -12.06
N TYR A 262 -2.20 15.82 -11.56
CA TYR A 262 -1.57 16.33 -10.34
C TYR A 262 -1.86 15.44 -9.12
N CYS A 263 -3.12 15.11 -8.91
CA CYS A 263 -3.56 14.35 -7.75
C CYS A 263 -3.09 12.89 -7.80
N VAL A 264 -3.19 12.21 -8.95
CA VAL A 264 -2.63 10.87 -9.15
C VAL A 264 -1.14 10.86 -8.80
N PHE A 265 -0.41 11.88 -9.24
CA PHE A 265 1.01 11.95 -9.01
C PHE A 265 1.38 12.21 -7.55
N ARG A 266 0.66 13.11 -6.87
CA ARG A 266 0.81 13.36 -5.43
C ARG A 266 0.50 12.13 -4.58
N VAL A 267 -0.42 11.26 -5.01
CA VAL A 267 -0.87 10.08 -4.26
C VAL A 267 0.02 8.87 -4.48
N TYR A 268 0.35 8.58 -5.74
CA TYR A 268 1.07 7.36 -6.11
C TYR A 268 2.57 7.57 -6.32
N TYR A 269 3.00 8.83 -6.39
CA TYR A 269 4.41 9.19 -6.48
C TYR A 269 4.72 10.36 -5.53
N PRO A 270 4.38 10.23 -4.24
CA PRO A 270 4.43 11.31 -3.28
C PRO A 270 5.85 11.84 -3.15
N ILE A 271 6.02 13.13 -3.38
CA ILE A 271 7.21 13.84 -2.92
C ILE A 271 7.03 14.38 -1.48
N ASP A 272 5.80 14.33 -0.99
CA ASP A 272 5.32 14.68 0.35
C ASP A 272 4.07 13.81 0.65
N ASP A 273 3.64 13.72 1.91
CA ASP A 273 2.38 13.05 2.31
C ASP A 273 1.17 13.77 1.68
N GLY A 274 0.94 13.47 0.40
CA GLY A 274 0.15 14.30 -0.50
C GLY A 274 -1.34 14.02 -0.48
N VAL A 275 -1.80 13.00 0.25
CA VAL A 275 -3.19 12.55 0.24
C VAL A 275 -4.14 13.61 0.83
N ASP A 276 -3.79 14.19 1.98
CA ASP A 276 -4.62 15.24 2.62
C ASP A 276 -4.73 16.49 1.77
N GLU A 277 -3.61 16.93 1.19
CA GLU A 277 -3.58 18.10 0.30
C GLU A 277 -4.32 17.81 -1.01
N VAL A 278 -4.27 16.57 -1.53
CA VAL A 278 -5.06 16.15 -2.69
C VAL A 278 -6.55 16.20 -2.37
N LEU A 279 -7.01 15.65 -1.26
CA LEU A 279 -8.42 15.72 -0.87
C LEU A 279 -8.89 17.17 -0.74
N LYS A 280 -8.07 18.04 -0.12
CA LYS A 280 -8.36 19.48 0.00
C LYS A 280 -8.48 20.17 -1.35
N ILE A 281 -7.58 19.89 -2.29
CA ILE A 281 -7.62 20.45 -3.66
C ILE A 281 -8.88 19.98 -4.40
N LEU A 282 -9.19 18.69 -4.34
CA LEU A 282 -10.42 18.13 -4.94
C LEU A 282 -11.66 18.81 -4.34
N TYR A 283 -11.70 19.00 -3.02
CA TYR A 283 -12.80 19.67 -2.34
C TYR A 283 -12.95 21.15 -2.70
N GLN A 284 -11.87 21.85 -3.04
CA GLN A 284 -11.91 23.23 -3.51
C GLN A 284 -12.41 23.30 -4.97
N ALA A 285 -12.00 22.36 -5.81
CA ALA A 285 -12.42 22.30 -7.23
C ALA A 285 -13.87 21.84 -7.42
N ARG A 286 -14.50 21.25 -6.40
CA ARG A 286 -15.80 20.57 -6.47
C ARG A 286 -16.97 21.41 -7.00
N GLU A 287 -16.95 22.73 -6.79
CA GLU A 287 -18.06 23.62 -7.22
C GLU A 287 -17.83 24.17 -8.63
N CYS A 288 -16.59 24.13 -9.10
CA CYS A 288 -16.21 24.71 -10.37
C CYS A 288 -16.41 23.73 -11.53
N TRP A 289 -16.27 22.41 -11.29
CA TRP A 289 -16.18 21.42 -12.36
C TRP A 289 -17.19 20.28 -12.22
N ASN A 290 -18.00 20.10 -13.26
CA ASN A 290 -18.89 18.96 -13.47
C ASN A 290 -18.32 17.97 -14.51
N ASP A 291 -17.00 17.96 -14.73
CA ASP A 291 -16.36 17.00 -15.62
C ASP A 291 -16.41 15.59 -15.01
N ASN A 292 -16.83 14.61 -15.81
CA ASN A 292 -17.09 13.27 -15.32
C ASN A 292 -15.81 12.53 -14.92
N ARG A 293 -14.67 12.76 -15.59
CA ARG A 293 -13.40 12.13 -15.22
C ARG A 293 -12.91 12.69 -13.88
N PHE A 294 -13.08 13.99 -13.67
CA PHE A 294 -12.79 14.62 -12.37
C PHE A 294 -13.68 14.06 -11.26
N LEU A 295 -15.00 14.01 -11.48
CA LEU A 295 -15.92 13.47 -10.49
C LEU A 295 -15.66 11.99 -10.19
N ILE A 296 -15.31 11.18 -11.20
CA ILE A 296 -14.90 9.78 -11.06
C ILE A 296 -13.65 9.65 -10.19
N PHE A 297 -12.60 10.39 -10.54
CA PHE A 297 -11.33 10.35 -9.82
C PHE A 297 -11.46 10.91 -8.39
N ALA A 298 -12.17 12.02 -8.22
CA ALA A 298 -12.39 12.61 -6.91
C ALA A 298 -13.25 11.72 -6.01
N ALA A 299 -14.27 11.05 -6.58
CA ALA A 299 -15.04 10.06 -5.87
C ALA A 299 -14.18 8.88 -5.42
N TYR A 300 -13.28 8.36 -6.29
CA TYR A 300 -12.31 7.33 -5.93
C TYR A 300 -11.37 7.77 -4.80
N MET A 301 -10.77 8.95 -4.91
CA MET A 301 -9.81 9.44 -3.93
C MET A 301 -10.46 9.65 -2.57
N GLU A 302 -11.63 10.27 -2.56
CA GLU A 302 -12.39 10.43 -1.34
C GLU A 302 -12.79 9.03 -0.81
N SER A 303 -13.01 8.01 -1.66
CA SER A 303 -13.31 6.62 -1.23
C SER A 303 -12.21 6.06 -0.39
N VAL A 304 -11.02 6.03 -0.96
CA VAL A 304 -9.90 5.34 -0.35
C VAL A 304 -9.35 6.12 0.85
N TYR A 305 -9.48 7.44 0.86
CA TYR A 305 -8.75 8.28 1.81
C TYR A 305 -9.61 9.30 2.57
N GLY A 306 -10.89 9.45 2.23
CA GLY A 306 -11.76 10.48 2.79
C GLY A 306 -12.38 10.09 4.13
N GLU A 307 -12.32 11.00 5.10
CA GLU A 307 -12.88 10.79 6.45
C GLU A 307 -14.39 11.11 6.57
N LYS A 308 -15.03 11.62 5.50
CA LYS A 308 -16.39 12.17 5.56
C LYS A 308 -17.47 11.09 5.53
N ALA A 309 -18.53 11.29 6.30
CA ALA A 309 -19.70 10.39 6.38
C ALA A 309 -20.54 10.27 5.08
N GLU A 310 -20.35 11.13 4.08
CA GLU A 310 -20.92 11.03 2.71
C GLU A 310 -19.83 11.26 1.63
N ASN A 311 -19.85 10.52 0.50
CA ASN A 311 -18.99 10.83 -0.66
C ASN A 311 -19.67 11.94 -1.46
N ILE A 312 -19.10 13.13 -1.45
CA ILE A 312 -19.78 14.26 -2.08
C ILE A 312 -19.64 14.22 -3.61
N PHE A 313 -18.54 13.68 -4.13
CA PHE A 313 -18.28 13.61 -5.57
C PHE A 313 -19.10 12.51 -6.24
N LEU A 314 -19.23 11.36 -5.59
CA LEU A 314 -20.07 10.25 -6.05
C LEU A 314 -21.54 10.65 -6.07
N LYS A 315 -22.00 11.40 -5.06
CA LYS A 315 -23.36 11.97 -5.07
C LYS A 315 -23.58 12.86 -6.29
N LYS A 316 -22.67 13.80 -6.55
CA LYS A 316 -22.72 14.65 -7.76
C LYS A 316 -22.69 13.82 -9.05
N LEU A 317 -21.84 12.79 -9.12
CA LEU A 317 -21.72 11.90 -10.28
C LEU A 317 -22.99 11.05 -10.50
N THR A 318 -23.73 10.68 -9.44
CA THR A 318 -25.02 9.98 -9.59
C THR A 318 -26.12 10.87 -10.16
N GLU A 319 -26.00 12.19 -10.01
CA GLU A 319 -26.99 13.18 -10.45
C GLU A 319 -26.85 13.55 -11.94
N THR A 320 -25.70 13.28 -12.60
CA THR A 320 -25.41 13.71 -13.99
C THR A 320 -26.09 12.87 -15.11
N LYS A 321 -26.89 11.85 -14.78
CA LYS A 321 -27.79 11.08 -15.68
C LYS A 321 -27.20 10.42 -16.95
N GLN A 322 -25.88 10.33 -17.17
CA GLN A 322 -25.33 9.65 -18.35
C GLN A 322 -25.20 8.12 -18.16
N ALA A 323 -25.55 7.34 -19.19
CA ALA A 323 -25.70 5.87 -19.09
C ALA A 323 -24.37 5.10 -19.01
N GLU A 324 -23.34 5.52 -19.74
CA GLU A 324 -21.99 4.92 -19.71
C GLU A 324 -21.29 5.10 -18.35
N GLN A 325 -21.69 6.11 -17.58
CA GLN A 325 -21.14 6.40 -16.26
C GLN A 325 -21.67 5.50 -15.17
N LYS A 326 -22.78 4.80 -15.39
CA LYS A 326 -23.39 3.99 -14.33
C LYS A 326 -22.44 2.90 -13.86
N ALA A 327 -21.74 2.21 -14.75
CA ALA A 327 -20.80 1.15 -14.36
C ALA A 327 -19.62 1.69 -13.54
N ILE A 328 -19.06 2.84 -13.92
CA ILE A 328 -17.95 3.48 -13.20
C ILE A 328 -18.43 4.08 -11.87
N VAL A 329 -19.57 4.76 -11.85
CA VAL A 329 -20.26 5.19 -10.62
C VAL A 329 -20.48 4.01 -9.69
N PHE A 330 -20.96 2.87 -10.19
CA PHE A 330 -21.19 1.68 -9.39
C PHE A 330 -19.89 1.06 -8.87
N LEU A 331 -18.81 1.04 -9.67
CA LEU A 331 -17.49 0.60 -9.24
C LEU A 331 -16.94 1.53 -8.14
N LEU A 332 -17.02 2.84 -8.33
CA LEU A 332 -16.54 3.84 -7.38
C LEU A 332 -17.38 3.88 -6.10
N GLN A 333 -18.69 3.65 -6.22
CA GLN A 333 -19.58 3.48 -5.08
C GLN A 333 -19.25 2.21 -4.31
N ALA A 334 -18.92 1.12 -5.01
CA ALA A 334 -18.43 -0.09 -4.36
C ALA A 334 -17.09 0.14 -3.65
N ILE A 335 -16.14 0.84 -4.27
CA ILE A 335 -14.86 1.23 -3.64
C ILE A 335 -15.13 2.16 -2.43
N TRP A 336 -16.01 3.15 -2.55
CA TRP A 336 -16.38 4.06 -1.46
C TRP A 336 -16.99 3.35 -0.27
N GLU A 337 -18.00 2.52 -0.53
CA GLU A 337 -18.72 1.77 0.49
C GLU A 337 -17.84 0.66 1.09
N MET A 338 -16.79 0.21 0.39
CA MET A 338 -15.76 -0.71 0.91
C MET A 338 -14.81 -0.05 1.91
N GLU A 339 -14.50 1.23 1.72
CA GLU A 339 -13.48 1.97 2.50
C GLU A 339 -14.11 2.70 3.70
N LYS A 340 -15.34 3.21 3.55
CA LYS A 340 -16.10 3.87 4.62
C LYS A 340 -16.46 2.99 5.81
N VAL A 341 -16.68 1.73 5.49
CA VAL A 341 -17.02 0.69 6.43
C VAL A 341 -16.30 -0.51 5.84
N PRO A 342 -15.13 -0.92 6.36
CA PRO A 342 -14.43 -2.12 5.90
C PRO A 342 -15.24 -3.41 6.16
N GLU A 343 -16.55 -3.33 6.33
CA GLU A 343 -17.40 -4.31 7.00
C GLU A 343 -18.58 -4.69 6.08
N ASP A 344 -19.45 -3.80 5.57
CA ASP A 344 -20.81 -4.27 5.24
C ASP A 344 -21.27 -4.51 3.77
N TYR A 345 -20.51 -4.23 2.69
CA TYR A 345 -21.20 -3.97 1.39
C TYR A 345 -20.87 -4.81 0.13
N ILE A 346 -20.47 -6.08 0.22
CA ILE A 346 -20.27 -6.91 -0.99
C ILE A 346 -21.13 -8.16 -0.97
N ASN A 347 -22.42 -8.07 -1.37
CA ASN A 347 -23.05 -9.05 -2.28
C ASN A 347 -24.58 -8.98 -2.48
N HIS A 348 -25.34 -8.04 -1.89
CA HIS A 348 -26.80 -8.05 -2.08
C HIS A 348 -27.36 -7.02 -3.07
N LYS A 349 -26.62 -5.96 -3.41
CA LYS A 349 -27.02 -5.01 -4.46
C LYS A 349 -26.31 -5.21 -5.79
N ALA A 350 -25.02 -5.56 -5.81
CA ALA A 350 -24.27 -5.78 -7.05
C ALA A 350 -24.88 -6.92 -7.91
N LEU A 351 -25.30 -8.03 -7.29
CA LEU A 351 -25.99 -9.13 -7.99
C LEU A 351 -27.38 -8.72 -8.51
N LYS A 352 -28.15 -7.99 -7.69
CA LYS A 352 -29.51 -7.52 -8.03
C LYS A 352 -29.51 -6.41 -9.11
N PHE A 353 -28.39 -5.73 -9.29
CA PHE A 353 -28.19 -4.74 -10.34
C PHE A 353 -27.61 -5.34 -11.62
N ALA A 354 -26.73 -6.34 -11.53
CA ALA A 354 -26.31 -7.16 -12.68
C ALA A 354 -27.50 -7.87 -13.35
N GLU A 355 -28.41 -8.46 -12.54
CA GLU A 355 -29.67 -9.07 -13.01
C GLU A 355 -30.65 -8.05 -13.65
N LYS A 356 -30.57 -6.76 -13.25
CA LYS A 356 -31.37 -5.67 -13.84
C LYS A 356 -30.78 -5.10 -15.13
N THR A 357 -29.47 -5.23 -15.34
CA THR A 357 -28.81 -4.83 -16.59
C THR A 357 -28.91 -5.89 -17.67
N GLU A 358 -29.02 -7.18 -17.33
CA GLU A 358 -29.30 -8.24 -18.31
C GLU A 358 -30.75 -8.22 -18.85
N THR A 359 -31.69 -7.62 -18.11
CA THR A 359 -33.13 -7.62 -18.47
C THR A 359 -33.61 -6.39 -19.25
N LYS A 360 -32.71 -5.57 -19.80
CA LYS A 360 -33.10 -4.39 -20.60
C LYS A 360 -32.53 -4.27 -22.01
N ASP A 361 -31.86 -5.31 -22.51
CA ASP A 361 -31.65 -5.46 -23.94
C ASP A 361 -32.64 -6.49 -24.49
N ASN A 362 -33.87 -6.00 -24.72
CA ASN A 362 -34.71 -6.52 -25.78
C ASN A 362 -33.92 -6.39 -27.08
N ILE A 363 -33.23 -7.47 -27.44
CA ILE A 363 -32.86 -7.76 -28.81
C ILE A 363 -34.17 -7.75 -29.62
N LYS A 364 -34.47 -6.60 -30.24
CA LYS A 364 -35.26 -6.57 -31.47
C LYS A 364 -34.40 -7.22 -32.54
N GLY A 365 -34.38 -8.55 -32.51
CA GLY A 365 -33.89 -9.40 -33.58
C GLY A 365 -35.11 -10.11 -34.14
N ASP A 366 -35.35 -9.88 -35.42
CA ASP A 366 -36.47 -10.41 -36.19
C ASP A 366 -36.75 -11.89 -35.94
N GLY A 367 -38.04 -12.20 -35.95
CA GLY A 367 -38.54 -13.55 -35.76
C GLY A 367 -38.00 -14.52 -36.81
N ARG A 368 -37.53 -15.67 -36.32
CA ARG A 368 -37.82 -17.02 -36.83
C ARG A 368 -37.23 -18.04 -35.86
N MET A 369 -38.04 -18.48 -34.90
CA MET A 369 -37.83 -19.79 -34.28
C MET A 369 -38.19 -20.85 -35.32
N ALA A 370 -37.18 -21.58 -35.81
CA ALA A 370 -37.39 -22.91 -36.35
C ALA A 370 -36.86 -23.91 -35.31
N ALA A 371 -37.80 -24.67 -34.75
CA ALA A 371 -37.57 -25.73 -33.80
C ALA A 371 -36.72 -26.86 -34.40
N GLY A 372 -35.89 -27.51 -33.57
CA GLY A 372 -35.22 -28.74 -33.98
C GLY A 372 -34.34 -29.38 -32.93
N LYS A 373 -34.99 -29.94 -31.89
CA LYS A 373 -34.77 -31.27 -31.29
C LYS A 373 -33.36 -31.71 -30.84
N ALA A 374 -33.33 -32.13 -29.58
CA ALA A 374 -32.34 -32.98 -28.94
C ALA A 374 -32.00 -34.25 -29.74
N VAL A 375 -30.69 -34.54 -29.85
CA VAL A 375 -30.01 -35.76 -29.40
C VAL A 375 -28.67 -35.33 -28.82
#